data_AF-A0A5K1F3V1-F1
#
_entry.id   AF-A0A5K1F3V1-F1
#
_cell.length_a   1.000
_cell.length_b   1.000
_cell.length_c   1.000
_cell.angle_alpha   90.00
_cell.angle_beta   90.00
_cell.angle_gamma   90.00
#
_symmetry.space_group_name_H-M   'P 1'
#
loop_
_entity.id
_entity.type
_entity.pdbx_description
1 polymer ?
#
loop_
_entity_poly.entity_id
_entity_poly.type
_entity_poly.pdbx_seq_one_letter_code
_entity_poly.pdbx_strand_id
1 'polypeptide(L)' 'IEVETVDRTGTFLGSLWESRTNMAVSLLEAGLARFQSAFGADRIPDSHLLLQAEQSAKKQQLK' A
#
# COMPACT_ATOMS: atom_id res chain seq x y z
N ILE A 1 9.22 -9.83 -3.06
CA ILE A 1 7.91 -9.88 -2.35
C ILE A 1 8.23 -10.17 -0.90
N GLU A 2 7.69 -9.39 0.01
CA GLU A 2 7.73 -9.59 1.45
C GLU A 2 6.34 -10.05 1.92
N VAL A 3 6.31 -10.94 2.92
CA VAL A 3 5.07 -11.53 3.43
C VAL A 3 5.01 -11.30 4.93
N GLU A 4 4.04 -10.50 5.37
CA GLU A 4 3.90 -10.03 6.73
C GLU A 4 2.87 -10.87 7.52
N THR A 5 1.81 -11.34 6.87
CA THR A 5 0.80 -12.20 7.50
C THR A 5 0.09 -13.08 6.48
N VAL A 6 -0.63 -14.08 6.97
CA VAL A 6 -1.53 -14.91 6.17
C VAL A 6 -2.94 -14.77 6.73
N ASP A 7 -3.95 -14.62 5.88
CA ASP A 7 -5.34 -14.61 6.32
C ASP A 7 -5.84 -16.03 6.68
N ARG A 8 -7.07 -16.13 7.19
CA ARG A 8 -7.66 -17.43 7.59
C ARG A 8 -7.94 -18.37 6.42
N THR A 9 -7.95 -17.84 5.19
CA THR A 9 -8.19 -18.59 3.96
C THR A 9 -6.91 -19.00 3.25
N GLY A 10 -5.74 -18.62 3.77
CA GLY A 10 -4.43 -18.95 3.21
C GLY A 10 -3.86 -17.91 2.26
N THR A 11 -4.46 -16.72 2.15
CA THR A 11 -3.94 -15.62 1.31
C THR A 11 -2.78 -14.93 2.02
N PHE A 12 -1.66 -14.78 1.32
CA PHE A 12 -0.52 -14.02 1.79
C PHE A 12 -0.80 -12.51 1.68
N LEU A 13 -0.57 -11.79 2.78
CA LEU A 13 -0.68 -10.34 2.87
C LEU A 13 0.70 -9.77 3.13
N GLY A 14 1.11 -8.83 2.29
CA GLY A 14 2.42 -8.22 2.42
C GLY A 14 2.80 -7.23 1.34
N SER A 15 4.09 -6.88 1.32
CA SER A 15 4.64 -5.83 0.45
C SER A 15 5.28 -6.39 -0.83
N LEU A 16 4.78 -5.96 -1.99
CA LEU A 16 5.37 -6.28 -3.29
C LEU A 16 6.33 -5.17 -3.73
N TRP A 17 7.59 -5.55 -3.96
CA TRP A 17 8.63 -4.68 -4.48
C TRP A 17 9.07 -5.13 -5.86
N GLU A 18 9.11 -4.21 -6.81
CA GLU A 18 9.68 -4.40 -8.16
C GLU A 18 10.67 -3.27 -8.45
N SER A 19 11.90 -3.61 -8.86
CA SER A 19 12.94 -2.61 -9.16
C SER A 19 13.21 -1.59 -8.04
N ARG A 20 13.07 -2.01 -6.77
CA ARG A 20 13.12 -1.16 -5.55
C ARG A 20 11.96 -0.18 -5.37
N THR A 21 10.91 -0.31 -6.17
CA THR A 21 9.65 0.42 -6.01
C THR A 21 8.62 -0.46 -5.32
N ASN A 22 7.97 0.06 -4.28
CA ASN A 22 6.83 -0.59 -3.65
C ASN A 22 5.60 -0.42 -4.55
N MET A 23 5.04 -1.53 -5.04
CA MET A 23 3.91 -1.49 -5.97
C MET A 23 2.63 -0.92 -5.33
N ALA A 24 2.48 -1.03 -4.01
CA ALA A 24 1.35 -0.41 -3.31
C ALA A 24 1.41 1.12 -3.39
N VAL A 25 2.61 1.71 -3.34
CA VAL A 25 2.83 3.15 -3.53
C VAL A 25 2.38 3.56 -4.93
N SER A 26 2.86 2.88 -5.98
CA SER A 26 2.51 3.19 -7.37
C SER A 26 1.00 3.10 -7.63
N LEU A 27 0.32 2.10 -7.06
CA LEU A 27 -1.13 1.96 -7.18
C LEU A 27 -1.90 3.08 -6.44
N LEU A 28 -1.39 3.53 -5.29
CA LEU A 28 -1.98 4.65 -4.55
C LEU A 28 -1.82 5.96 -5.30
N GLU A 29 -0.63 6.24 -5.82
CA GLU A 29 -0.34 7.45 -6.61
C GLU A 29 -1.19 7.51 -7.88
N ALA A 30 -1.41 6.37 -8.55
CA ALA A 30 -2.26 6.26 -9.72
C ALA A 30 -3.77 6.35 -9.40
N GLY A 31 -4.16 6.41 -8.12
CA GLY A 31 -5.56 6.40 -7.70
C GLY A 31 -6.25 5.02 -7.83
N LEU A 32 -5.52 3.97 -8.19
CA LEU A 32 -6.07 2.62 -8.37
C LEU A 32 -6.30 1.88 -7.04
N ALA A 33 -5.59 2.27 -5.98
CA ALA A 33 -5.74 1.72 -4.63
C ALA A 33 -6.14 2.80 -3.61
N ARG A 34 -6.61 2.38 -2.43
CA ARG A 34 -6.89 3.26 -1.27
C ARG A 34 -6.20 2.71 -0.05
N PHE A 35 -5.63 3.58 0.78
CA PHE A 35 -4.96 3.15 2.00
C PHE A 35 -6.00 2.67 3.02
N GLN A 36 -5.91 1.42 3.45
CA GLN A 36 -6.76 0.85 4.50
C GLN A 36 -6.02 0.84 5.83
N SER A 37 -6.34 1.80 6.69
CA SER A 37 -5.76 1.88 8.04
C SER A 37 -6.23 0.77 8.99
N ALA A 38 -7.35 0.11 8.67
CA ALA A 38 -7.96 -0.92 9.51
C ALA A 38 -7.17 -2.24 9.56
N PHE A 39 -6.35 -2.53 8.53
CA PHE A 39 -5.58 -3.77 8.43
C PHE A 39 -4.10 -3.54 8.75
N GLY A 40 -3.81 -3.20 10.00
CA GLY A 40 -2.44 -3.26 10.51
C GLY A 40 -1.50 -2.20 9.92
N ALA A 41 -1.99 -0.97 9.69
CA ALA A 41 -1.14 0.16 9.28
C ALA A 41 0.07 0.40 10.21
N ASP A 42 -0.02 -0.01 11.48
CA ASP A 42 1.08 0.04 12.46
C ASP A 42 2.19 -1.00 12.18
N ARG A 43 1.86 -2.07 11.46
CA ARG A 43 2.77 -3.17 11.12
C ARG A 43 3.45 -3.01 9.77
N ILE A 44 3.01 -2.05 8.96
CA ILE A 44 3.57 -1.81 7.63
C ILE A 44 4.72 -0.81 7.80
N PRO A 45 5.98 -1.22 7.63
CA PRO A 45 7.06 -0.27 7.47
C PRO A 45 6.72 0.61 6.25
N ASP A 46 6.90 1.93 6.38
CA ASP A 46 6.56 2.92 5.36
C ASP A 46 5.08 3.30 5.20
N SER A 47 4.25 3.06 6.22
CA SER A 47 2.85 3.56 6.27
C SER A 47 2.71 5.06 5.97
N HIS A 48 3.69 5.87 6.36
CA HIS A 48 3.77 7.29 6.07
C HIS A 48 3.97 7.59 4.56
N LEU A 49 4.74 6.78 3.84
CA LEU A 49 4.92 6.92 2.39
C LEU A 49 3.62 6.58 1.64
N LEU A 50 2.89 5.56 2.09
CA LEU A 50 1.60 5.18 1.51
C LEU A 50 0.55 6.29 1.71
N LEU A 51 0.53 6.93 2.88
CA LEU A 51 -0.34 8.08 3.13
C LEU A 51 0.00 9.28 2.24
N GLN A 52 1.30 9.56 2.04
CA GLN A 52 1.75 10.63 1.15
C GLN A 52 1.37 10.34 -0.31
N ALA A 53 1.53 9.11 -0.77
CA ALA A 53 1.14 8.65 -2.10
C ALA A 53 -0.37 8.87 -2.37
N GLU A 54 -1.22 8.51 -1.40
CA GLU A 54 -2.66 8.74 -1.51
C GLU A 54 -3.00 10.24 -1.56
N GLN A 55 -2.31 11.07 -0.77
CA GLN A 55 -2.50 12.53 -0.82
C GLN A 55 -2.09 13.12 -2.17
N SER A 56 -1.00 12.63 -2.76
CA SER A 56 -0.56 13.03 -4.10
C SER A 56 -1.62 12.68 -5.16
N ALA A 57 -2.21 11.50 -5.09
CA ALA A 57 -3.28 11.10 -6.01
C ALA A 57 -4.54 11.98 -5.88
N LYS A 58 -4.94 12.31 -4.64
CA LYS A 58 -6.06 13.24 -4.38
C LYS A 58 -5.80 14.63 -4.96
N LYS A 59 -4.56 15.13 -4.85
CA LYS A 59 -4.17 16.42 -5.46
C LYS A 59 -4.25 16.40 -6.98
N GLN A 60 -4.03 15.24 -7.60
CA GLN A 60 -4.13 15.05 -9.04
C GLN A 60 -5.57 14.84 -9.54
N GLN A 61 -6.59 14.93 -8.67
CA GLN A 61 -8.00 14.67 -8.99
C GLN A 61 -8.26 13.29 -9.62
N LEU A 62 -7.36 12.32 -9.38
CA LEU A 62 -7.57 10.92 -9.80
C LEU A 62 -8.60 10.20 -8.90
N LYS A 63 -9.15 10.91 -7.90
CA LYS A 63 -10.22 10.49 -6.98
C LYS A 63 -11.05 11.66 -6.48
#